data_AF-A0A9W4M6I2-F1
#
_entry.id   AF-A0A9W4M6I2-F1
#
_cell.length_a   1.000
_cell.length_b   1.000
_cell.length_c   1.000
_cell.angle_alpha   90.00
_cell.angle_beta   90.00
_cell.angle_gamma   90.00
#
_symmetry.space_group_name_H-M   'P 1'
#
loop_
_entity.id
_entity.type
_entity.pdbx_description
1 polymer ?
#
loop_
_entity_poly.entity_id
_entity_poly.type
_entity_poly.pdbx_seq_one_letter_code
_entity_poly.pdbx_strand_id
1 'polypeptide(L)'
;MTEPKAFGALLRAIDGFEGQATTTAALKLLALLFPRPGELRAAHWSEFKLDEEVWIVPEARMKMRRPHRVPNRAYAGGLARFFRSARLER
;
A
#
# COMPACT_ATOMS: atom_id res chain seq x y z
N MET A 1 -10.27 -19.51 3.63
CA MET A 1 -10.09 -19.53 2.16
C MET A 1 -10.67 -18.22 1.62
N THR A 2 -9.95 -17.49 0.76
CA THR A 2 -10.43 -16.22 0.19
C THR A 2 -11.47 -16.47 -0.90
N GLU A 3 -12.60 -15.74 -0.90
CA GLU A 3 -13.62 -15.82 -1.95
C GLU A 3 -13.27 -14.92 -3.16
N PRO A 4 -12.94 -15.48 -4.34
CA PRO A 4 -12.45 -14.68 -5.46
C PRO A 4 -13.48 -13.66 -5.99
N LYS A 5 -14.78 -14.02 -5.98
CA LYS A 5 -15.85 -13.12 -6.44
C LYS A 5 -16.01 -11.90 -5.53
N ALA A 6 -15.99 -12.12 -4.21
CA ALA A 6 -16.07 -11.05 -3.23
C ALA A 6 -14.84 -10.14 -3.29
N PHE A 7 -13.64 -10.72 -3.45
CA PHE A 7 -12.40 -9.94 -3.61
C PHE A 7 -12.44 -9.08 -4.89
N GLY A 8 -12.88 -9.65 -6.02
CA GLY A 8 -13.05 -8.88 -7.24
C GLY A 8 -14.07 -7.74 -7.11
N ALA A 9 -15.15 -7.94 -6.34
CA ALA A 9 -16.12 -6.89 -6.06
C ALA A 9 -15.51 -5.76 -5.21
N LEU A 10 -14.70 -6.11 -4.21
CA LEU A 10 -13.95 -5.15 -3.40
C LEU A 10 -13.01 -4.31 -4.26
N LEU A 11 -12.24 -4.93 -5.17
CA LEU A 11 -11.32 -4.19 -6.05
C LEU A 11 -12.07 -3.17 -6.92
N ARG A 12 -13.21 -3.55 -7.50
CA ARG A 12 -14.06 -2.61 -8.26
C ARG A 12 -14.62 -1.48 -7.40
N ALA A 13 -15.00 -1.76 -6.16
CA ALA A 13 -15.45 -0.75 -5.22
C ALA A 13 -14.33 0.25 -4.86
N ILE A 14 -13.09 -0.23 -4.71
CA ILE A 14 -11.91 0.62 -4.49
C ILE A 14 -11.63 1.49 -5.73
N ASP A 15 -11.74 0.93 -6.93
CA ASP A 15 -11.52 1.68 -8.17
C ASP A 15 -12.58 2.76 -8.43
N GLY A 16 -13.83 2.52 -8.03
CA GLY A 16 -14.93 3.47 -8.13
C GLY A 16 -15.10 4.41 -6.93
N PHE A 17 -14.16 4.43 -5.97
CA PHE A 17 -14.27 5.25 -4.78
C PHE A 17 -14.01 6.74 -5.08
N GLU A 18 -15.02 7.59 -4.91
CA GLU A 18 -14.98 9.04 -5.22
C GLU A 18 -14.63 9.91 -3.99
N GLY A 19 -13.71 9.44 -3.13
CA GLY A 19 -13.28 10.18 -1.94
C GLY A 19 -11.99 10.99 -2.13
N GLN A 20 -11.36 11.35 -1.01
CA GLN A 20 -10.06 12.04 -1.04
C GLN A 20 -8.99 11.18 -1.76
N ALA A 21 -8.11 11.84 -2.50
CA ALA A 21 -7.02 11.18 -3.24
C ALA A 21 -6.12 10.33 -2.32
N THR A 22 -5.87 10.80 -1.10
CA THR A 22 -5.11 10.10 -0.06
C THR A 22 -5.79 8.81 0.38
N THR A 23 -7.10 8.86 0.65
CA THR A 23 -7.90 7.68 1.00
C THR A 23 -7.95 6.68 -0.15
N THR A 24 -8.15 7.16 -1.38
CA THR A 24 -8.14 6.33 -2.59
C THR A 24 -6.80 5.60 -2.75
N ALA A 25 -5.69 6.32 -2.58
CA ALA A 25 -4.36 5.73 -2.64
C ALA A 25 -4.13 4.71 -1.52
N ALA A 26 -4.57 5.01 -0.29
CA ALA A 26 -4.47 4.09 0.84
C ALA A 26 -5.27 2.79 0.60
N LEU A 27 -6.49 2.89 0.05
CA LEU A 27 -7.30 1.71 -0.29
C LEU A 27 -6.61 0.83 -1.35
N LYS A 28 -6.02 1.45 -2.37
CA LYS A 28 -5.26 0.72 -3.40
C LYS A 28 -4.00 0.07 -2.82
N LEU A 29 -3.26 0.77 -1.97
CA LEU A 29 -2.10 0.19 -1.27
C LEU A 29 -2.49 -0.94 -0.31
N LEU A 30 -3.65 -0.87 0.35
CA LEU A 30 -4.18 -1.97 1.17
C LEU A 30 -4.40 -3.24 0.33
N ALA A 31 -4.99 -3.09 -0.84
CA ALA A 31 -5.25 -4.19 -1.75
C ALA A 31 -3.98 -4.76 -2.41
N LEU A 32 -2.95 -3.92 -2.60
CA LEU A 32 -1.70 -4.33 -3.25
C LEU A 32 -0.69 -4.95 -2.27
N LEU A 33 -0.53 -4.36 -1.09
CA LEU A 33 0.54 -4.70 -0.15
C LEU A 33 0.06 -5.53 1.05
N PHE A 34 -1.26 -5.64 1.25
CA PHE A 34 -1.88 -6.31 2.38
C PHE A 34 -1.29 -5.94 3.77
N PRO A 35 -0.97 -4.67 4.06
CA PRO A 35 -0.49 -4.27 5.38
C PRO A 35 -1.64 -4.26 6.38
N ARG A 36 -1.33 -4.12 7.66
CA ARG A 36 -2.38 -3.79 8.62
C ARG A 36 -2.88 -2.37 8.34
N PRO A 37 -4.20 -2.09 8.40
CA PRO A 37 -4.72 -0.75 8.14
C PRO A 37 -4.09 0.38 8.99
N GLY A 38 -3.74 0.07 10.24
CA GLY A 38 -3.06 1.02 11.13
C GLY A 38 -1.61 1.33 10.72
N GLU A 39 -0.89 0.35 10.16
CA GLU A 39 0.50 0.53 9.71
C GLU A 39 0.56 1.51 8.53
N LEU A 40 -0.35 1.32 7.56
CA LEU A 40 -0.43 2.16 6.37
C LEU A 40 -0.92 3.58 6.70
N ARG A 41 -1.92 3.71 7.57
CA ARG A 41 -2.45 5.03 7.97
C ARG A 41 -1.41 5.91 8.64
N ALA A 42 -0.48 5.30 9.38
CA ALA A 42 0.61 5.98 10.05
C ALA A 42 1.93 5.94 9.25
N ALA A 43 1.89 5.51 7.98
CA ALA A 43 3.08 5.45 7.15
C ALA A 43 3.57 6.84 6.77
N HIS A 44 4.89 7.01 6.75
CA HIS A 44 5.54 8.23 6.28
C HIS A 44 6.17 8.00 4.91
N TRP A 45 6.25 9.06 4.11
CA TRP A 45 6.87 9.02 2.79
C TRP A 45 8.29 8.46 2.79
N SER A 46 9.08 8.79 3.82
CA SER A 46 10.47 8.32 3.99
C SER A 46 10.62 6.81 4.12
N GLU A 47 9.53 6.10 4.43
CA GLU A 47 9.50 4.64 4.59
C GLU A 47 9.37 3.90 3.27
N PHE A 48 8.87 4.56 2.22
CA PHE A 48 8.73 3.97 0.88
C PHE A 48 10.02 4.21 0.09
N LYS A 49 10.82 3.15 -0.07
CA LYS A 49 12.03 3.16 -0.90
C LYS A 49 11.64 2.77 -2.31
N LEU A 50 11.29 3.77 -3.12
CA LEU A 50 10.73 3.56 -4.46
C LEU A 50 11.74 2.91 -5.42
N ASP A 51 13.03 3.26 -5.33
CA ASP A 51 14.09 2.66 -6.15
C ASP A 51 14.31 1.17 -5.84
N GLU A 52 14.16 0.81 -4.56
CA GLU A 52 14.27 -0.56 -4.06
C GLU A 52 12.94 -1.34 -4.16
N GLU A 53 11.85 -0.67 -4.55
CA GLU A 53 10.51 -1.25 -4.62
C GLU A 53 10.07 -1.92 -3.29
N VAL A 54 10.41 -1.27 -2.17
CA VAL A 54 10.13 -1.77 -0.82
C VAL A 54 9.57 -0.67 0.10
N TRP A 55 8.58 -1.04 0.90
CA TRP A 55 8.15 -0.24 2.04
C TRP A 55 8.72 -0.82 3.33
N ILE A 56 9.36 0.02 4.15
CA ILE A 56 10.01 -0.38 5.39
C ILE A 56 9.29 0.26 6.58
N VAL A 57 8.49 -0.53 7.29
CA VAL A 57 7.87 -0.10 8.55
C VAL A 57 8.93 -0.11 9.66
N PRO A 58 9.18 1.02 10.34
CA PRO A 58 10.25 1.12 11.33
C PRO A 58 9.97 0.27 12.57
N GLU A 59 11.03 -0.21 13.20
CA GLU A 59 10.96 -1.05 14.39
C GLU A 59 10.21 -0.41 15.56
N ALA A 60 10.25 0.93 15.67
CA ALA A 60 9.56 1.69 16.69
C ALA A 60 8.03 1.49 16.66
N ARG A 61 7.48 1.16 15.49
CA ARG A 61 6.05 0.86 15.30
C ARG A 61 5.75 -0.64 15.33
N MET A 62 6.76 -1.49 15.46
CA MET A 62 6.64 -2.95 15.43
C MET A 62 6.74 -3.58 16.82
N LYS A 63 5.78 -4.45 17.14
CA LYS A 63 5.73 -5.18 18.42
C LYS A 63 7.02 -5.94 18.72
N MET A 64 7.65 -6.52 17.69
CA MET A 64 8.87 -7.34 17.83
C MET A 64 10.16 -6.53 17.74
N ARG A 65 10.10 -5.19 17.65
CA ARG A 65 11.25 -4.28 17.50
C ARG A 65 12.22 -4.74 16.41
N ARG A 66 11.65 -5.10 15.26
CA ARG A 66 12.39 -5.40 14.04
C ARG A 66 11.72 -4.63 12.91
N PRO A 67 12.49 -3.99 12.01
CA PRO A 67 11.91 -3.38 10.83
C PRO A 67 11.15 -4.42 10.01
N HIS A 68 9.94 -4.09 9.59
CA HIS A 68 9.16 -4.96 8.71
C HIS A 68 9.30 -4.44 7.28
N ARG A 69 9.80 -5.31 6.39
CA ARG A 69 10.00 -5.00 4.98
C ARG A 69 8.85 -5.62 4.19
N VAL A 70 8.09 -4.79 3.50
CA VAL A 70 7.01 -5.20 2.59
C VAL A 70 7.52 -5.06 1.15
N PRO A 71 7.97 -6.14 0.50
CA PRO A 71 8.49 -6.09 -0.86
C PRO A 71 7.34 -5.97 -1.87
N ASN A 72 7.50 -5.16 -2.93
CA ASN A 72 6.52 -5.02 -4.00
C ASN A 72 7.08 -5.34 -5.41
N ARG A 73 8.24 -6.01 -5.49
CA ARG A 73 8.88 -6.32 -6.78
C ARG A 73 8.09 -7.32 -7.64
N ALA A 74 7.17 -8.07 -7.05
CA ALA A 74 6.56 -9.26 -7.66
C ALA A 74 5.18 -9.03 -8.31
N TYR A 75 4.52 -7.88 -8.10
CA TYR A 75 3.18 -7.64 -8.61
C TYR A 75 3.16 -6.48 -9.61
N ALA A 76 2.44 -6.69 -10.72
CA ALA A 76 2.49 -5.94 -11.97
C ALA A 76 2.28 -4.42 -11.78
N GLY A 77 3.38 -3.74 -11.45
CA GLY A 77 3.46 -2.29 -11.45
C GLY A 77 4.49 -1.71 -10.49
N GLY A 78 4.72 -2.30 -9.32
CA GLY A 78 5.63 -1.70 -8.33
C GLY A 78 5.11 -0.39 -7.68
N LEU A 79 5.66 -0.07 -6.50
CA LEU A 79 5.44 1.17 -5.76
C LEU A 79 5.76 2.39 -6.62
N ALA A 80 6.83 2.37 -7.40
CA ALA A 80 7.24 3.55 -8.15
C ALA A 80 6.21 3.93 -9.23
N ARG A 81 5.66 2.96 -9.98
CA ARG A 81 4.58 3.27 -10.94
C ARG A 81 3.26 3.55 -10.25
N PHE A 82 2.96 2.91 -9.11
CA PHE A 82 1.78 3.27 -8.31
C PHE A 82 1.79 4.76 -7.97
N PHE A 83 2.86 5.25 -7.36
CA PHE A 83 2.94 6.65 -6.90
C PHE A 83 3.02 7.66 -8.05
N ARG A 84 3.70 7.32 -9.15
CA ARG A 84 3.64 8.11 -10.40
C ARG A 84 2.21 8.25 -10.92
N SER A 85 1.46 7.14 -10.98
CA SER A 85 0.08 7.14 -11.49
C SER A 85 -0.91 7.85 -10.57
N ALA A 86 -0.65 7.84 -9.26
CA ALA A 86 -1.49 8.47 -8.26
C ALA A 86 -1.28 9.99 -8.17
N ARG A 87 -0.32 10.57 -8.92
CA ARG A 87 0.05 12.00 -8.88
C ARG A 87 0.34 12.48 -7.45
N LEU A 88 0.92 11.60 -6.63
CA LEU A 88 1.31 11.89 -5.25
C LEU A 88 2.78 12.36 -5.14
N GLU A 89 3.42 12.63 -6.27
CA GLU A 89 4.77 13.21 -6.33
C GLU A 89 4.70 14.71 -5.96
N ARG A 90 4.69 15.03 -4.67
CA ARG A 90 5.06 16.34 -4.13
C ARG A 90 5.66 16.20 -2.75
#